data_AF-A0A971SJV5-F1
#
_entry.id   AF-A0A971SJV5-F1
#
_cell.length_a   1.000
_cell.length_b   1.000
_cell.length_c   1.000
_cell.angle_alpha   90.00
_cell.angle_beta   90.00
_cell.angle_gamma   90.00
#
_symmetry.space_group_name_H-M   'P 1'
#
loop_
_entity.id
_entity.type
_entity.pdbx_description
1 polymer ?
#
loop_
_entity_poly.entity_id
_entity_poly.type
_entity_poly.pdbx_seq_one_letter_code
_entity_poly.pdbx_strand_id
1 'polypeptide(L)'
;GIHVVDITISINGLLLRGEEKSTDMYSSVDGAVEKIERQIHKYKTKINRKIREEYRIISPTPADTVEVTAEPKIVRTKRFAIKPMSAEEAVMQMELLGHDFFVFFNPELEEVNVVYKRKDGNYGLIEPEF
;
A
#
# COMPACT_ATOMS: atom_id res chain seq x y z
N GLY A 1 2.61 -12.01 -41.96
CA GLY A 1 2.80 -10.57 -42.19
C GLY A 1 3.92 -10.10 -41.29
N ILE A 2 4.29 -8.81 -41.27
CA ILE A 2 5.16 -8.32 -40.18
C ILE A 2 4.27 -8.10 -38.97
N HIS A 3 4.57 -8.80 -37.88
CA HIS A 3 3.88 -8.74 -36.60
C HIS A 3 4.69 -7.87 -35.65
N VAL A 4 4.01 -6.97 -34.94
CA VAL A 4 4.61 -6.03 -34.00
C VAL A 4 3.99 -6.26 -32.64
N VAL A 5 4.83 -6.45 -31.63
CA VAL A 5 4.41 -6.66 -30.25
C VAL A 5 5.02 -5.55 -29.40
N ASP A 6 4.15 -4.84 -28.68
CA ASP A 6 4.51 -3.79 -27.72
C ASP A 6 4.05 -4.21 -26.31
N ILE A 7 5.01 -4.33 -25.39
CA ILE A 7 4.76 -4.67 -23.98
C ILE A 7 5.24 -3.51 -23.11
N THR A 8 4.35 -2.95 -22.30
CA THR A 8 4.68 -1.92 -21.30
C THR A 8 4.19 -2.37 -19.93
N ILE A 9 5.10 -2.46 -18.96
CA ILE A 9 4.83 -2.92 -17.60
C ILE A 9 5.32 -1.85 -16.63
N SER A 10 4.44 -1.36 -15.74
CA SER A 10 4.79 -0.44 -14.67
C SER A 10 4.77 -1.16 -13.32
N ILE A 11 5.93 -1.39 -12.71
CA ILE A 11 6.07 -2.00 -11.37
C ILE A 11 6.75 -0.99 -10.44
N ASN A 12 6.06 -0.56 -9.39
CA ASN A 12 6.61 0.23 -8.28
C ASN A 12 7.40 1.48 -8.72
N GLY A 13 6.89 2.17 -9.73
CA GLY A 13 7.51 3.36 -10.33
C GLY A 13 8.67 3.08 -11.28
N LEU A 14 8.90 1.83 -11.68
CA LEU A 14 9.79 1.44 -12.77
C LEU A 14 8.95 1.10 -14.00
N LEU A 15 9.22 1.80 -15.11
CA LEU A 15 8.60 1.54 -16.41
C LEU A 15 9.50 0.61 -17.23
N LEU A 16 9.02 -0.59 -17.52
CA LEU A 16 9.65 -1.57 -18.39
C LEU A 16 8.93 -1.56 -19.73
N ARG A 17 9.67 -1.53 -20.84
CA ARG A 17 9.10 -1.51 -22.19
C ARG A 17 9.89 -2.41 -23.13
N GLY A 18 9.20 -3.30 -23.85
CA GLY A 18 9.76 -4.15 -24.89
C GLY A 18 8.92 -4.04 -26.16
N GLU A 19 9.54 -3.58 -27.25
CA GLU A 19 8.97 -3.58 -28.60
C GLU A 19 9.75 -4.59 -29.44
N GLU A 20 9.07 -5.47 -30.17
CA GLU A 20 9.70 -6.39 -31.13
C GLU A 20 8.89 -6.50 -32.42
N LYS A 21 9.59 -6.66 -33.55
CA LYS A 21 9.00 -6.80 -34.89
C LYS A 21 9.55 -8.06 -35.55
N SER A 22 8.70 -9.04 -35.83
CA SER A 22 9.11 -10.26 -36.51
C SER A 22 8.09 -10.70 -37.57
N THR A 23 8.48 -11.69 -38.38
CA THR A 23 7.66 -12.27 -39.44
C THR A 23 6.64 -13.28 -38.93
N ASP A 24 6.87 -13.81 -37.73
CA ASP A 24 5.99 -14.75 -37.03
C ASP A 24 5.49 -14.16 -35.70
N MET A 25 4.23 -14.44 -35.37
CA MET A 25 3.57 -13.92 -34.17
C MET A 25 4.25 -14.45 -32.91
N TYR A 26 4.53 -15.76 -32.86
CA TYR A 26 5.15 -16.38 -31.69
C TYR A 26 6.56 -15.86 -31.46
N SER A 27 7.35 -15.73 -32.53
CA SER A 27 8.69 -15.13 -32.44
C SER A 27 8.68 -13.66 -31.99
N SER A 28 7.63 -12.90 -32.33
CA SER A 28 7.49 -11.51 -31.88
C SER A 28 7.20 -11.43 -30.37
N VAL A 29 6.42 -12.37 -29.84
CA VAL A 29 6.15 -12.49 -28.40
C VAL A 29 7.40 -12.90 -27.66
N ASP A 30 8.10 -13.95 -28.11
CA ASP A 30 9.31 -14.45 -27.46
C ASP A 30 10.40 -13.37 -27.40
N GLY A 31 10.61 -12.62 -28.49
CA GLY A 31 11.59 -11.53 -28.51
C GLY A 31 11.20 -10.34 -27.62
N ALA A 32 9.91 -10.02 -27.51
CA ALA A 32 9.44 -8.99 -26.58
C ALA A 32 9.62 -9.44 -25.10
N VAL A 33 9.36 -10.73 -24.80
CA VAL A 33 9.56 -11.32 -23.48
C VAL A 33 11.05 -11.30 -23.08
N GLU A 34 11.94 -11.70 -23.98
CA GLU A 34 13.39 -11.68 -23.72
C GLU A 34 13.90 -10.26 -23.38
N LYS A 35 13.39 -9.23 -24.08
CA LYS A 35 13.72 -7.82 -23.78
C LYS A 35 13.27 -7.42 -22.38
N ILE A 36 12.06 -7.82 -21.98
CA ILE A 36 11.55 -7.57 -20.63
C ILE A 36 12.40 -8.31 -19.59
N GLU A 37 12.75 -9.58 -19.84
CA GLU A 37 13.58 -10.39 -18.95
C GLU A 37 14.97 -9.78 -18.72
N ARG A 38 15.61 -9.26 -19.78
CA ARG A 38 16.88 -8.53 -19.66
C ARG A 38 16.72 -7.27 -18.82
N GLN A 39 15.63 -6.52 -18.99
CA GLN A 39 15.37 -5.33 -18.16
C GLN A 39 15.13 -5.71 -16.70
N ILE A 40 14.40 -6.79 -16.43
CA ILE A 40 14.20 -7.33 -15.07
C ILE A 40 15.55 -7.72 -14.45
N HIS A 41 16.41 -8.44 -15.16
CA HIS A 41 17.74 -8.80 -14.66
C HIS A 41 18.60 -7.57 -14.37
N LYS A 42 18.62 -6.58 -15.26
CA LYS A 42 19.39 -5.32 -15.09
C LYS A 42 18.90 -4.50 -13.91
N TYR A 43 17.59 -4.45 -13.70
CA TYR A 43 16.99 -3.67 -12.63
C TYR A 43 16.69 -4.51 -11.38
N LYS A 44 17.07 -5.80 -11.33
CA LYS A 44 16.80 -6.73 -10.23
C LYS A 44 17.22 -6.18 -8.87
N THR A 45 18.36 -5.49 -8.79
CA THR A 45 18.83 -4.85 -7.54
C THR A 45 18.02 -3.63 -7.12
N LYS A 46 17.58 -2.80 -8.08
CA LYS A 46 16.70 -1.65 -7.83
C LYS A 46 15.27 -2.08 -7.47
N ILE A 47 14.78 -3.10 -8.17
CA ILE A 47 13.50 -3.77 -7.94
C ILE A 47 13.53 -4.39 -6.54
N ASN A 48 14.54 -5.21 -6.20
CA ASN A 48 14.67 -5.81 -4.87
C ASN A 48 14.81 -4.78 -3.75
N ARG A 49 15.49 -3.64 -3.98
CA ARG A 49 15.60 -2.58 -2.95
C ARG A 49 14.24 -1.95 -2.65
N LYS A 50 13.45 -1.61 -3.69
CA LYS A 50 12.11 -1.03 -3.52
C LYS A 50 11.07 -2.05 -3.06
N ILE A 51 11.12 -3.27 -3.57
CA ILE A 51 10.31 -4.39 -3.09
C ILE A 51 10.63 -4.67 -1.61
N ARG A 52 11.89 -4.61 -1.16
CA ARG A 52 12.24 -4.76 0.27
C ARG A 52 11.74 -3.58 1.13
N GLU A 53 11.71 -2.37 0.58
CA GLU A 53 11.11 -1.19 1.23
C GLU A 53 9.58 -1.31 1.32
N GLU A 54 8.93 -1.88 0.30
CA GLU A 54 7.47 -2.03 0.22
C GLU A 54 6.95 -3.28 0.94
N TYR A 55 7.68 -4.41 0.88
CA TYR A 55 7.40 -5.61 1.69
C TYR A 55 7.66 -5.40 3.18
N ARG A 56 8.56 -4.47 3.56
CA ARG A 56 8.69 -4.00 4.95
C ARG A 56 7.41 -3.32 5.47
N ILE A 57 6.53 -2.86 4.58
CA ILE A 57 5.27 -2.19 4.94
C ILE A 57 4.12 -3.21 5.05
N ILE A 58 4.20 -4.38 4.38
CA ILE A 58 3.04 -5.26 4.16
C ILE A 58 3.11 -6.61 4.90
N SER A 59 4.28 -7.20 5.20
CA SER A 59 4.32 -8.46 5.98
C SER A 59 5.70 -8.71 6.60
N PRO A 60 5.81 -8.90 7.94
CA PRO A 60 7.03 -9.37 8.56
C PRO A 60 6.94 -10.87 8.89
N THR A 61 7.72 -11.72 8.23
CA THR A 61 8.20 -13.00 8.82
C THR A 61 9.50 -13.49 8.15
N PRO A 62 10.31 -14.30 8.86
CA PRO A 62 11.74 -14.03 9.01
C PRO A 62 12.64 -15.13 8.43
N ALA A 63 13.86 -14.75 8.06
CA ALA A 63 15.01 -15.66 8.16
C ALA A 63 16.31 -14.86 8.32
N ASP A 64 16.99 -15.20 9.42
CA ASP A 64 18.39 -14.99 9.81
C ASP A 64 18.84 -13.67 10.47
N THR A 65 18.70 -13.72 11.80
CA THR A 65 19.73 -13.47 12.83
C THR A 65 20.34 -12.07 12.95
N VAL A 66 19.54 -11.12 13.42
CA VAL A 66 19.94 -10.25 14.54
C VAL A 66 18.73 -10.11 15.45
N GLU A 67 18.80 -10.62 16.67
CA GLU A 67 17.86 -10.31 17.75
C GLU A 67 17.96 -8.82 18.09
N VAL A 68 17.34 -7.98 17.27
CA VAL A 68 16.89 -6.68 17.72
C VAL A 68 15.44 -6.91 18.05
N THR A 69 15.13 -7.04 19.33
CA THR A 69 13.82 -6.76 19.90
C THR A 69 13.33 -5.46 19.28
N ALA A 70 12.62 -5.56 18.16
CA ALA A 70 12.04 -4.42 17.49
C ALA A 70 10.81 -4.06 18.32
N GLU A 71 11.07 -3.35 19.40
CA GLU A 71 10.06 -2.74 20.24
C GLU A 71 9.08 -1.97 19.33
N PRO A 72 7.78 -2.01 19.62
CA PRO A 72 6.80 -1.27 18.83
C PRO A 72 7.18 0.22 18.83
N LYS A 73 7.63 0.72 17.68
CA LYS A 73 8.01 2.12 17.49
C LYS A 73 6.85 2.86 16.83
N ILE A 74 6.52 4.04 17.36
CA ILE A 74 5.59 4.96 16.71
C ILE A 74 6.27 5.50 15.44
N VAL A 75 5.86 4.99 14.27
CA VAL A 75 6.51 5.32 12.98
C VAL A 75 6.00 6.65 12.41
N ARG A 76 4.79 7.06 12.77
CA ARG A 76 4.14 8.26 12.23
C ARG A 76 3.18 8.88 13.24
N THR A 77 3.30 10.17 13.46
CA THR A 77 2.33 10.97 14.22
C THR A 77 1.54 11.84 13.25
N LYS A 78 0.23 11.59 13.14
CA LYS A 78 -0.68 12.51 12.45
C LYS A 78 -1.31 13.43 13.49
N ARG A 79 -1.25 14.75 13.24
CA ARG A 79 -1.95 15.76 14.05
C ARG A 79 -3.14 16.24 13.23
N PHE A 80 -4.32 16.16 13.81
CA PHE A 80 -5.55 16.68 13.22
C PHE A 80 -6.12 17.76 14.12
N ALA A 81 -6.74 18.78 13.52
CA ALA A 81 -7.57 19.70 14.27
C ALA A 81 -8.86 18.96 14.65
N ILE A 82 -9.05 18.71 15.94
CA ILE A 82 -10.25 18.03 16.43
C ILE A 82 -11.41 19.03 16.33
N LYS A 83 -12.40 18.69 15.50
CA LYS A 83 -13.66 19.44 15.40
C LYS A 83 -14.73 18.70 16.20
N PRO A 84 -15.62 19.41 16.90
CA PRO A 84 -16.80 18.79 17.50
C PRO A 84 -17.68 18.22 16.40
N MET A 85 -18.05 16.95 16.51
CA MET A 85 -18.94 16.25 15.58
C MET A 85 -19.60 15.06 16.28
N SER A 86 -20.70 14.56 15.72
CA SER A 86 -21.35 13.35 16.26
C SER A 86 -20.61 12.07 15.86
N ALA A 87 -20.94 10.95 16.51
CA ALA A 87 -20.36 9.64 16.16
C ALA A 87 -20.67 9.25 14.70
N GLU A 88 -21.87 9.53 14.20
CA GLU A 88 -22.27 9.25 12.82
C GLU A 88 -21.49 10.10 11.82
N GLU A 89 -21.30 11.39 12.12
CA GLU A 89 -20.47 12.28 11.31
C GLU A 89 -19.02 11.84 11.28
N ALA A 90 -18.49 11.37 12.41
CA ALA A 90 -17.16 10.81 12.51
C ALA A 90 -17.00 9.53 11.66
N VAL A 91 -18.01 8.64 11.61
CA VAL A 91 -18.02 7.48 10.69
C VAL A 91 -17.93 7.94 9.24
N MET A 92 -18.73 8.92 8.85
CA MET A 92 -18.74 9.43 7.47
C MET A 92 -17.37 10.03 7.09
N GLN A 93 -16.76 10.81 7.98
CA GLN A 93 -15.42 11.36 7.74
C GLN A 93 -14.35 10.27 7.68
N MET A 94 -14.46 9.25 8.52
CA MET A 94 -13.57 8.09 8.51
C MET A 94 -13.61 7.35 7.16
N GLU A 95 -14.81 7.11 6.62
CA GLU A 95 -14.99 6.46 5.31
C GLU A 95 -14.44 7.31 4.16
N LEU A 96 -14.72 8.62 4.16
CA LEU A 96 -14.25 9.54 3.12
C LEU A 96 -12.71 9.63 3.06
N LEU A 97 -12.05 9.52 4.21
CA LEU A 97 -10.59 9.51 4.32
C LEU A 97 -9.98 8.13 4.07
N GLY A 98 -10.80 7.08 3.99
CA GLY A 98 -10.34 5.69 3.91
C GLY A 98 -9.47 5.31 5.11
N HIS A 99 -9.88 5.67 6.32
CA HIS A 99 -9.17 5.33 7.56
C HIS A 99 -9.92 4.23 8.32
N ASP A 100 -9.19 3.39 9.06
CA ASP A 100 -9.79 2.34 9.89
C ASP A 100 -10.23 2.86 11.27
N PHE A 101 -9.76 4.05 11.66
CA PHE A 101 -10.13 4.72 12.89
C PHE A 101 -10.17 6.23 12.70
N PHE A 102 -10.98 6.91 13.51
CA PHE A 102 -11.14 8.35 13.48
C PHE A 102 -11.37 8.89 14.90
N VAL A 103 -10.56 9.87 15.30
CA VAL A 103 -10.63 10.51 16.61
C VAL A 103 -11.40 11.81 16.47
N PHE A 104 -12.39 12.02 17.33
CA PHE A 104 -13.25 13.20 17.30
C PHE A 104 -13.60 13.66 18.72
N PHE A 105 -14.09 14.89 18.84
CA PHE A 105 -14.64 15.40 20.09
C PHE A 105 -16.16 15.25 20.05
N ASN A 106 -16.71 14.50 20.99
CA ASN A 106 -18.15 14.33 21.14
C ASN A 106 -18.70 15.50 21.97
N PRO A 107 -19.52 16.40 21.38
CA PRO A 107 -20.07 17.54 22.10
C PRO A 107 -21.13 17.17 23.14
N GLU A 108 -21.70 15.96 23.09
CA GLU A 108 -22.72 15.52 24.05
C GLU A 108 -22.10 15.07 25.38
N LEU A 109 -20.93 14.43 25.30
CA LEU A 109 -20.18 13.93 26.45
C LEU A 109 -19.05 14.87 26.87
N GLU A 110 -18.79 15.91 26.07
CA GLU A 110 -17.64 16.83 26.21
C GLU A 110 -16.28 16.11 26.27
N GLU A 111 -16.19 14.97 25.58
CA GLU A 111 -15.04 14.05 25.64
C GLU A 111 -14.48 13.74 24.24
N VAL A 112 -13.25 13.20 24.23
CA VAL A 112 -12.61 12.73 22.99
C VAL A 112 -12.89 11.26 22.80
N ASN A 113 -13.61 10.94 21.74
CA ASN A 113 -14.03 9.58 21.42
C ASN A 113 -13.33 9.10 20.14
N VAL A 114 -13.25 7.79 19.95
CA VAL A 114 -12.65 7.19 18.76
C VAL A 114 -13.63 6.22 18.12
N VAL A 115 -13.97 6.45 16.85
CA VAL A 115 -14.68 5.46 16.04
C VAL A 115 -13.67 4.60 15.30
N TYR A 116 -13.94 3.30 15.17
CA TYR A 116 -13.10 2.39 14.40
C TYR A 116 -13.92 1.33 13.67
N LYS A 117 -13.35 0.81 12.58
CA LYS A 117 -13.93 -0.27 11.79
C LYS A 117 -13.54 -1.62 12.38
N ARG A 118 -14.54 -2.45 12.66
CA ARG A 118 -14.35 -3.81 13.16
C ARG A 118 -14.07 -4.79 12.01
N LYS A 119 -13.50 -5.94 12.35
CA LYS A 119 -13.24 -7.03 11.38
C LYS A 119 -14.51 -7.63 10.78
N ASP A 120 -15.63 -7.51 11.48
CA ASP A 120 -16.96 -7.96 11.04
C ASP A 120 -17.65 -6.96 10.08
N GLY A 121 -17.00 -5.82 9.79
CA GLY A 121 -17.53 -4.78 8.91
C GLY A 121 -18.40 -3.74 9.61
N ASN A 122 -18.71 -3.92 10.90
CA ASN A 122 -19.46 -2.95 11.70
C ASN A 122 -18.54 -1.85 12.29
N TYR A 123 -19.16 -0.85 12.89
CA TYR A 123 -18.46 0.23 13.59
C TYR A 123 -18.39 -0.02 15.09
N GLY A 124 -17.27 0.35 15.71
CA GLY A 124 -17.10 0.38 17.15
C GLY A 124 -16.78 1.80 17.63
N LEU A 125 -17.23 2.13 18.84
CA LEU A 125 -16.93 3.38 19.52
C LEU A 125 -16.07 3.09 20.75
N ILE A 126 -15.03 3.89 20.96
CA ILE A 126 -14.20 3.90 22.18
C ILE A 126 -14.44 5.22 22.88
N GLU A 127 -14.83 5.13 24.14
CA GLU A 127 -15.07 6.26 25.03
C GLU A 127 -14.06 6.16 26.18
N PRO A 128 -13.44 7.28 26.59
CA PRO A 128 -12.59 7.30 27.76
C PRO A 128 -13.45 7.19 29.03
N GLU A 129 -13.02 6.37 29.99
CA GLU A 129 -13.61 6.32 31.33
C GLU A 129 -12.50 6.70 32.33
N PHE A 130 -12.81 7.56 33.30
CA PHE A 130 -11.87 8.11 34.27
C PHE A 130 -12.10 7.55 35.68
#